data_AF-A0A261QZB5-F1
#
_entry.id   AF-A0A261QZB5-F1
#
_cell.length_a   1.000
_cell.length_b   1.000
_cell.length_c   1.000
_cell.angle_alpha   90.00
_cell.angle_beta   90.00
_cell.angle_gamma   90.00
#
_symmetry.space_group_name_H-M   'P 1'
#
loop_
_entity.id
_entity.type
_entity.pdbx_description
1 polymer ?
#
loop_
_entity_poly.entity_id
_entity_poly.type
_entity_poly.pdbx_seq_one_letter_code
_entity_poly.pdbx_strand_id
1 'polypeptide(L)'
;MIAMPRLPAVFAAVLACALLSPLAHAEPRLLHSEPSQFGKVLVFEEHGERCMNFNTMVDFGRQTCMSLDDPHALVFSYTRMMLSALYVRPDPKTILVVGLGGATLQNTLLRLLPEATIDTVEIDPAVAKVAQAYFGYRTGPRQRVHIADGRAYIEQAHREGRQYDMVMLDAFDVDYIPRHLMTLEFLRHVRAILAPGGIVVANTFTNSRLYASESATYAAVFGPFFNLREGNRVIVAGRDALPGLDRIAAQAKALQGRLQAQGIYEAGALGRFAAPIGGPAHAQLLRDPPAPEDPPRRAQ
;
A
#
# COMPACT_ATOMS: atom_id res chain seq x y z
N MET A 1 -14.03 55.57 76.44
CA MET A 1 -14.55 54.21 76.16
C MET A 1 -15.58 54.37 75.06
N ILE A 2 -15.39 54.02 73.80
CA ILE A 2 -14.88 52.78 73.20
C ILE A 2 -14.17 53.14 71.87
N ALA A 3 -13.08 52.43 71.58
CA ALA A 3 -12.26 52.58 70.39
C ALA A 3 -12.82 51.78 69.19
N MET A 4 -12.46 52.28 67.99
CA MET A 4 -12.58 51.74 66.61
C MET A 4 -12.47 50.20 66.44
N PRO A 5 -13.06 49.61 65.38
CA PRO A 5 -12.34 49.55 64.10
C PRO A 5 -13.17 49.63 62.80
N ARG A 6 -12.49 50.12 61.76
CA ARG A 6 -12.80 49.92 60.33
C ARG A 6 -12.56 48.45 59.98
N LEU A 7 -13.53 47.77 59.37
CA LEU A 7 -13.33 46.46 58.75
C LEU A 7 -12.88 46.59 57.27
N PRO A 8 -11.97 45.73 56.80
CA PRO A 8 -11.41 45.79 55.45
C PRO A 8 -12.28 45.07 54.42
N ALA A 9 -12.14 45.48 53.16
CA ALA A 9 -12.62 44.76 51.99
C ALA A 9 -11.91 43.40 51.87
N VAL A 10 -12.69 42.32 51.72
CA VAL A 10 -12.16 41.01 51.35
C VAL A 10 -12.67 40.69 49.94
N PHE A 11 -11.72 40.63 49.01
CA PHE A 11 -11.87 40.23 47.63
C PHE A 11 -12.45 38.81 47.53
N ALA A 12 -13.51 38.65 46.73
CA ALA A 12 -13.97 37.34 46.28
C ALA A 12 -12.97 36.80 45.24
N ALA A 13 -12.19 35.78 45.62
CA ALA A 13 -11.40 35.00 44.68
C ALA A 13 -12.33 34.03 43.93
N VAL A 14 -12.67 34.35 42.68
CA VAL A 14 -13.28 33.39 41.76
C VAL A 14 -12.19 32.42 41.32
N LEU A 15 -12.18 31.23 41.91
CA LEU A 15 -11.35 30.12 41.45
C LEU A 15 -11.97 29.59 40.14
N ALA A 16 -11.54 30.14 39.01
CA ALA A 16 -11.81 29.53 37.71
C ALA A 16 -10.93 28.28 37.59
N CYS A 17 -11.43 27.14 38.07
CA CYS A 17 -10.90 25.84 37.69
C CYS A 17 -11.19 25.64 36.19
N ALA A 18 -10.26 26.07 35.34
CA ALA A 18 -10.16 25.59 33.98
C ALA A 18 -9.84 24.09 34.07
N LEU A 19 -10.88 23.25 34.00
CA LEU A 19 -10.75 21.83 33.72
C LEU A 19 -10.18 21.70 32.31
N LEU A 20 -8.86 21.79 32.19
CA LEU A 20 -8.12 21.17 31.10
C LEU A 20 -8.43 19.67 31.20
N SER A 21 -9.50 19.25 30.52
CA SER A 21 -9.71 17.83 30.29
C SER A 21 -8.46 17.34 29.55
N PRO A 22 -7.68 16.40 30.11
CA PRO A 22 -6.70 15.73 29.28
C PRO A 22 -7.49 15.16 28.11
N LEU A 23 -7.02 15.36 26.87
CA LEU A 23 -7.50 14.58 25.75
C LEU A 23 -7.29 13.12 26.15
N ALA A 24 -8.36 12.49 26.64
CA ALA A 24 -8.38 11.08 26.95
C ALA A 24 -8.16 10.40 25.60
N HIS A 25 -6.93 9.96 25.35
CA HIS A 25 -6.65 9.06 24.25
C HIS A 25 -7.45 7.81 24.57
N ALA A 26 -8.57 7.63 23.88
CA ALA A 26 -9.40 6.45 24.07
C ALA A 26 -8.55 5.24 23.67
N GLU A 27 -8.36 4.32 24.61
CA GLU A 27 -7.65 3.06 24.36
C GLU A 27 -8.20 2.35 23.11
N PRO A 28 -7.35 1.74 22.28
CA PRO A 28 -7.80 0.96 21.12
C PRO A 28 -8.89 -0.05 21.49
N ARG A 29 -10.03 0.01 20.80
CA ARG A 29 -11.14 -0.91 20.98
C ARG A 29 -10.96 -2.13 20.07
N LEU A 30 -10.52 -3.26 20.62
CA LEU A 30 -10.44 -4.52 19.89
C LEU A 30 -11.84 -4.99 19.44
N LEU A 31 -11.99 -5.29 18.15
CA LEU A 31 -13.22 -5.82 17.54
C LEU A 31 -13.11 -7.30 17.19
N HIS A 32 -11.94 -7.73 16.74
CA HIS A 32 -11.71 -9.10 16.27
C HIS A 32 -10.25 -9.51 16.48
N SER A 33 -10.05 -10.80 16.72
CA SER A 33 -8.73 -11.38 16.89
C SER A 33 -8.81 -12.86 16.51
N GLU A 34 -8.09 -13.28 15.48
CA GLU A 34 -7.99 -14.70 15.11
C GLU A 34 -6.54 -15.12 14.79
N PRO A 35 -6.14 -16.35 15.12
CA PRO A 35 -4.87 -16.90 14.68
C PRO A 35 -4.92 -17.25 13.18
N SER A 36 -3.80 -17.09 12.50
CA SER A 36 -3.56 -17.57 11.13
C SER A 36 -2.20 -18.27 11.03
N GLN A 37 -2.01 -19.03 9.96
CA GLN A 37 -0.74 -19.65 9.61
C GLN A 37 0.40 -18.64 9.38
N PHE A 38 0.07 -17.37 9.12
CA PHE A 38 1.06 -16.29 8.89
C PHE A 38 1.22 -15.33 10.07
N GLY A 39 0.46 -15.51 11.14
CA GLY A 39 0.47 -14.62 12.29
C GLY A 39 -0.94 -14.38 12.82
N LYS A 40 -1.05 -13.57 13.87
CA LYS A 40 -2.36 -13.19 14.42
C LYS A 40 -2.95 -12.05 13.60
N VAL A 41 -4.22 -12.13 13.23
CA VAL A 41 -4.96 -11.03 12.58
C VAL A 41 -5.83 -10.34 13.62
N LEU A 42 -5.63 -9.03 13.78
CA LEU A 42 -6.35 -8.18 14.72
C LEU A 42 -7.17 -7.14 13.97
N VAL A 43 -8.38 -6.84 14.44
CA VAL A 43 -9.15 -5.67 14.03
C VAL A 43 -9.48 -4.85 15.26
N PHE A 44 -9.19 -3.56 15.22
CA PHE A 44 -9.49 -2.64 16.32
C PHE A 44 -9.92 -1.27 15.77
N GLU A 45 -10.54 -0.47 16.62
CA GLU A 45 -10.88 0.92 16.34
C GLU A 45 -10.13 1.85 17.28
N GLU A 46 -9.56 2.91 16.73
CA GLU A 46 -8.85 3.94 17.49
C GLU A 46 -8.90 5.23 16.67
N HIS A 47 -9.00 6.39 17.34
CA HIS A 47 -8.95 7.71 16.68
C HIS A 47 -9.92 7.91 15.48
N GLY A 48 -11.11 7.28 15.51
CA GLY A 48 -12.10 7.37 14.43
C GLY A 48 -11.79 6.50 13.21
N GLU A 49 -10.84 5.58 13.34
CA GLU A 49 -10.41 4.70 12.26
C GLU A 49 -10.55 3.24 12.69
N ARG A 50 -10.94 2.37 11.76
CA ARG A 50 -10.87 0.93 11.93
C ARG A 50 -9.62 0.41 11.25
N CYS A 51 -8.81 -0.32 11.99
CA CYS A 51 -7.53 -0.84 11.53
C CYS A 51 -7.46 -2.35 11.62
N MET A 52 -6.74 -2.94 10.69
CA MET A 52 -6.26 -4.31 10.79
C MET A 52 -4.75 -4.26 11.00
N ASN A 53 -4.26 -5.12 11.89
CA ASN A 53 -2.83 -5.29 12.13
C ASN A 53 -2.48 -6.76 12.33
N PHE A 54 -1.20 -7.06 12.15
CA PHE A 54 -0.63 -8.38 12.44
C PHE A 54 0.09 -8.35 13.78
N ASN A 55 -0.10 -9.40 14.57
CA ASN A 55 0.56 -9.64 15.87
C ASN A 55 0.15 -8.73 17.04
N THR A 56 0.24 -7.40 16.94
CA THR A 56 -0.03 -6.49 18.07
C THR A 56 -0.94 -5.30 17.73
N MET A 57 -1.58 -4.68 18.72
CA MET A 57 -2.37 -3.45 18.54
C MET A 57 -1.55 -2.16 18.67
N VAL A 58 -0.31 -2.25 19.19
CA VAL A 58 0.54 -1.12 19.58
C VAL A 58 1.74 -0.96 18.64
N ASP A 59 1.88 -1.82 17.62
CA ASP A 59 2.95 -1.68 16.65
C ASP A 59 2.80 -0.40 15.84
N PHE A 60 3.91 0.32 15.70
CA PHE A 60 4.04 1.52 14.87
C PHE A 60 3.75 1.28 13.36
N GLY A 61 3.46 0.04 12.96
CA GLY A 61 3.06 -0.34 11.62
C GLY A 61 1.58 -0.68 11.53
N ARG A 62 0.72 0.33 11.39
CA ARG A 62 -0.68 0.10 10.99
C ARG A 62 -0.68 -0.45 9.55
N GLN A 63 -1.06 -1.71 9.35
CA GLN A 63 -1.06 -2.37 8.03
C GLN A 63 -2.06 -1.71 7.08
N THR A 64 -3.30 -1.61 7.54
CA THR A 64 -4.42 -1.06 6.77
C THR A 64 -5.44 -0.48 7.71
N CYS A 65 -6.03 0.64 7.31
CA CYS A 65 -7.03 1.34 8.09
C CYS A 65 -8.02 2.04 7.16
N MET A 66 -9.24 2.15 7.64
CA MET A 66 -10.32 2.89 7.02
C MET A 66 -10.85 3.93 8.00
N SER A 67 -11.21 5.11 7.50
CA SER A 67 -11.94 6.08 8.31
C SER A 67 -13.37 5.57 8.55
N LEU A 68 -13.86 5.75 9.78
CA LEU A 68 -15.24 5.44 10.13
C LEU A 68 -16.22 6.53 9.64
N ASP A 69 -15.74 7.76 9.51
CA ASP A 69 -16.53 8.91 9.03
C ASP A 69 -16.67 8.90 7.51
N ASP A 70 -15.59 8.56 6.79
CA ASP A 70 -15.58 8.38 5.35
C ASP A 70 -14.83 7.09 4.96
N PRO A 71 -15.54 5.95 4.83
CA PRO A 71 -14.97 4.67 4.40
C PRO A 71 -14.30 4.68 3.02
N HIS A 72 -14.48 5.74 2.22
CA HIS A 72 -13.86 5.90 0.92
C HIS A 72 -12.61 6.79 0.95
N ALA A 73 -12.37 7.49 2.06
CA ALA A 73 -11.14 8.24 2.25
C ALA A 73 -9.94 7.30 2.38
N LEU A 74 -8.87 7.64 1.67
CA LEU A 74 -7.60 6.93 1.76
C LEU A 74 -6.88 7.38 3.03
N VAL A 75 -6.69 6.50 4.01
CA VAL A 75 -5.95 6.85 5.23
C VAL A 75 -4.47 7.09 4.92
N PHE A 76 -3.82 6.13 4.25
CA PHE A 76 -2.38 6.19 3.98
C PHE A 76 -1.99 6.93 2.71
N SER A 77 -0.88 7.68 2.75
CA SER A 77 -0.31 8.39 1.60
C SER A 77 0.14 7.43 0.48
N TYR A 78 0.67 6.25 0.81
CA TYR A 78 1.15 5.31 -0.19
C TYR A 78 0.03 4.84 -1.13
N THR A 79 -1.18 4.64 -0.63
CA THR A 79 -2.32 4.24 -1.49
C THR A 79 -2.64 5.30 -2.53
N ARG A 80 -2.55 6.59 -2.16
CA ARG A 80 -2.64 7.73 -3.09
C ARG A 80 -1.50 7.72 -4.11
N MET A 81 -0.26 7.46 -3.67
CA MET A 81 0.88 7.34 -4.58
C MET A 81 0.71 6.19 -5.57
N MET A 82 0.27 5.02 -5.12
CA MET A 82 0.02 3.88 -6.01
C MET A 82 -1.10 4.16 -7.00
N LEU A 83 -2.21 4.77 -6.56
CA LEU A 83 -3.33 5.15 -7.45
C LEU A 83 -2.94 6.26 -8.44
N SER A 84 -1.94 7.09 -8.13
CA SER A 84 -1.40 8.07 -9.09
C SER A 84 -0.73 7.43 -10.30
N ALA A 85 -0.47 6.12 -10.29
CA ALA A 85 -0.06 5.37 -11.47
C ALA A 85 -1.10 5.41 -12.61
N LEU A 86 -2.34 5.80 -12.33
CA LEU A 86 -3.34 6.10 -13.36
C LEU A 86 -2.92 7.28 -14.26
N TYR A 87 -1.98 8.14 -13.86
CA TYR A 87 -1.39 9.13 -14.77
C TYR A 87 -0.50 8.50 -15.84
N VAL A 88 0.04 7.31 -15.57
CA VAL A 88 0.87 6.53 -16.50
C VAL A 88 -0.02 5.63 -17.36
N ARG A 89 -0.95 4.90 -16.73
CA ARG A 89 -1.92 4.01 -17.39
C ARG A 89 -3.34 4.40 -16.95
N PRO A 90 -4.04 5.28 -17.68
CA PRO A 90 -5.29 5.89 -17.21
C PRO A 90 -6.50 4.95 -17.16
N ASP A 91 -6.60 3.98 -18.06
CA ASP A 91 -7.79 3.12 -18.16
C ASP A 91 -7.41 1.62 -18.28
N PRO A 92 -6.70 1.05 -17.28
CA PRO A 92 -6.41 -0.38 -17.27
C PRO A 92 -7.71 -1.17 -17.15
N LYS A 93 -7.84 -2.24 -17.94
CA LYS A 93 -9.01 -3.13 -17.99
C LYS A 93 -8.80 -4.38 -17.17
N THR A 94 -7.57 -4.88 -17.08
CA THR A 94 -7.21 -6.02 -16.23
C THR A 94 -6.12 -5.61 -15.24
N ILE A 95 -6.42 -5.76 -13.94
CA ILE A 95 -5.53 -5.36 -12.86
C ILE A 95 -5.28 -6.58 -11.96
N LEU A 96 -4.01 -6.84 -11.68
CA LEU A 96 -3.58 -7.78 -10.65
C LEU A 96 -3.11 -7.00 -9.43
N VAL A 97 -3.62 -7.30 -8.25
CA VAL A 97 -3.12 -6.76 -6.97
C VAL A 97 -2.60 -7.92 -6.13
N VAL A 98 -1.31 -7.91 -5.78
CA VAL A 98 -0.71 -8.87 -4.86
C VAL A 98 -0.69 -8.26 -3.47
N GLY A 99 -1.36 -8.91 -2.52
CA GLY A 99 -1.72 -8.38 -1.22
C GLY A 99 -3.16 -7.85 -1.20
N LEU A 100 -3.87 -8.07 -0.08
CA LEU A 100 -5.23 -7.58 0.12
C LEU A 100 -5.33 -6.53 1.23
N GLY A 101 -4.79 -6.84 2.42
CA GLY A 101 -5.00 -6.03 3.62
C GLY A 101 -6.49 -5.75 3.87
N GLY A 102 -6.86 -4.48 4.00
CA GLY A 102 -8.24 -4.00 4.19
C GLY A 102 -9.00 -3.75 2.89
N ALA A 103 -8.44 -4.19 1.75
CA ALA A 103 -9.00 -4.00 0.41
C ALA A 103 -9.14 -2.54 -0.08
N THR A 104 -8.39 -1.61 0.51
CA THR A 104 -8.48 -0.17 0.19
C THR A 104 -8.18 0.10 -1.28
N LEU A 105 -7.10 -0.47 -1.83
CA LEU A 105 -6.74 -0.29 -3.24
C LEU A 105 -7.79 -0.90 -4.17
N GLN A 106 -8.21 -2.12 -3.90
CA GLN A 106 -9.16 -2.91 -4.69
C GLN A 106 -10.51 -2.20 -4.78
N ASN A 107 -11.07 -1.83 -3.62
CA ASN A 107 -12.34 -1.12 -3.54
C ASN A 107 -12.27 0.26 -4.21
N THR A 108 -11.13 0.95 -4.10
CA THR A 108 -10.94 2.26 -4.74
C THR A 108 -10.81 2.13 -6.26
N LEU A 109 -10.01 1.19 -6.75
CA LEU A 109 -9.86 0.91 -8.17
C LEU A 109 -11.20 0.54 -8.81
N LEU A 110 -12.01 -0.31 -8.15
CA LEU A 110 -13.32 -0.70 -8.69
C LEU A 110 -14.28 0.49 -8.80
N ARG A 111 -14.19 1.48 -7.90
CA ARG A 111 -14.96 2.74 -7.99
C ARG A 111 -14.45 3.64 -9.11
N LEU A 112 -13.13 3.79 -9.24
CA LEU A 112 -12.50 4.67 -10.23
C LEU A 112 -12.57 4.10 -11.65
N LEU A 113 -12.59 2.78 -11.78
CA LEU A 113 -12.54 2.03 -13.03
C LEU A 113 -13.65 0.97 -13.03
N PRO A 114 -14.92 1.38 -13.17
CA PRO A 114 -16.04 0.45 -13.06
C PRO A 114 -15.92 -0.72 -14.05
N GLU A 115 -15.37 -0.50 -15.24
CA GLU A 115 -15.23 -1.54 -16.27
C GLU A 115 -13.99 -2.44 -16.12
N ALA A 116 -13.13 -2.20 -15.12
CA ALA A 116 -11.96 -3.04 -14.89
C ALA A 116 -12.33 -4.35 -14.18
N THR A 117 -11.57 -5.41 -14.48
CA THR A 117 -11.52 -6.63 -13.68
C THR A 117 -10.28 -6.60 -12.81
N ILE A 118 -10.45 -6.86 -11.52
CA ILE A 118 -9.40 -6.87 -10.51
C ILE A 118 -9.26 -8.29 -9.97
N ASP A 119 -8.13 -8.91 -10.23
CA ASP A 119 -7.71 -10.15 -9.59
C ASP A 119 -6.82 -9.79 -8.40
N THR A 120 -7.20 -10.22 -7.19
CA THR A 120 -6.41 -10.04 -5.97
C THR A 120 -5.79 -11.36 -5.55
N VAL A 121 -4.50 -11.37 -5.21
CA VAL A 121 -3.81 -12.54 -4.68
C VAL A 121 -3.45 -12.25 -3.24
N GLU A 122 -4.03 -13.01 -2.32
CA GLU A 122 -3.78 -12.91 -0.88
C GLU A 122 -3.27 -14.25 -0.39
N ILE A 123 -2.18 -14.24 0.38
CA ILE A 123 -1.58 -15.48 0.86
C ILE A 123 -2.38 -16.04 2.05
N ASP A 124 -2.93 -15.16 2.88
CA ASP A 124 -3.62 -15.50 4.12
C ASP A 124 -5.15 -15.52 3.97
N PRO A 125 -5.80 -16.69 4.03
CA PRO A 125 -7.26 -16.78 3.98
C PRO A 125 -7.97 -16.02 5.12
N ALA A 126 -7.32 -15.85 6.28
CA ALA A 126 -7.88 -15.08 7.39
C ALA A 126 -7.97 -13.58 7.03
N VAL A 127 -6.96 -13.02 6.36
CA VAL A 127 -6.98 -11.62 5.88
C VAL A 127 -8.16 -11.40 4.94
N ALA A 128 -8.39 -12.31 3.98
CA ALA A 128 -9.52 -12.22 3.07
C ALA A 128 -10.88 -12.25 3.79
N LYS A 129 -11.03 -13.16 4.76
CA LYS A 129 -12.24 -13.25 5.58
C LYS A 129 -12.47 -11.98 6.41
N VAL A 130 -11.43 -11.45 7.04
CA VAL A 130 -11.50 -10.24 7.86
C VAL A 130 -11.79 -9.01 7.00
N ALA A 131 -11.19 -8.88 5.82
CA ALA A 131 -11.47 -7.80 4.89
C ALA A 131 -12.96 -7.77 4.48
N GLN A 132 -13.56 -8.94 4.24
CA GLN A 132 -14.99 -9.06 3.93
C GLN A 132 -15.88 -8.69 5.12
N ALA A 133 -15.53 -9.14 6.32
CA ALA A 133 -16.33 -8.93 7.52
C ALA A 133 -16.25 -7.50 8.06
N TYR A 134 -15.10 -6.85 7.98
CA TYR A 134 -14.83 -5.59 8.70
C TYR A 134 -14.49 -4.39 7.81
N PHE A 135 -14.07 -4.60 6.55
CA PHE A 135 -13.59 -3.54 5.66
C PHE A 135 -14.41 -3.39 4.37
N GLY A 136 -15.56 -4.06 4.29
CA GLY A 136 -16.49 -3.91 3.16
C GLY A 136 -15.99 -4.49 1.85
N TYR A 137 -14.97 -5.36 1.88
CA TYR A 137 -14.51 -6.07 0.69
C TYR A 137 -15.60 -7.05 0.20
N ARG A 138 -15.90 -7.02 -1.10
CA ARG A 138 -16.89 -7.92 -1.72
C ARG A 138 -16.31 -8.53 -2.98
N THR A 139 -16.37 -9.84 -3.09
CA THR A 139 -15.98 -10.54 -4.32
C THR A 139 -17.14 -10.51 -5.32
N GLY A 140 -16.80 -10.63 -6.61
CA GLY A 140 -17.76 -10.65 -7.70
C GLY A 140 -17.09 -10.84 -9.05
N PRO A 141 -17.84 -10.77 -10.16
CA PRO A 141 -17.31 -11.04 -11.50
C PRO A 141 -16.10 -10.18 -11.88
N ARG A 142 -16.05 -8.94 -11.37
CA ARG A 142 -15.02 -7.93 -11.61
C ARG A 142 -14.03 -7.73 -10.45
N GLN A 143 -14.24 -8.37 -9.31
CA GLN A 143 -13.34 -8.27 -8.14
C GLN A 143 -13.18 -9.66 -7.54
N ARG A 144 -12.07 -10.32 -7.86
CA ARG A 144 -11.81 -11.72 -7.52
C ARG A 144 -10.70 -11.80 -6.50
N VAL A 145 -10.75 -12.83 -5.66
CA VAL A 145 -9.69 -13.13 -4.70
C VAL A 145 -9.17 -14.55 -4.95
N HIS A 146 -7.86 -14.69 -4.98
CA HIS A 146 -7.15 -15.96 -5.10
C HIS A 146 -6.32 -16.14 -3.83
N ILE A 147 -6.60 -17.20 -3.09
CA ILE A 147 -5.80 -17.55 -1.91
C ILE A 147 -4.56 -18.31 -2.38
N ALA A 148 -3.43 -17.62 -2.49
CA ALA A 148 -2.19 -18.16 -3.02
C ALA A 148 -0.99 -17.28 -2.66
N ASP A 149 0.20 -17.85 -2.73
CA ASP A 149 1.43 -17.07 -2.75
C ASP A 149 1.52 -16.20 -4.02
N GLY A 150 1.90 -14.93 -3.85
CA GLY A 150 1.97 -13.95 -4.93
C GLY A 150 2.95 -14.33 -6.04
N ARG A 151 4.12 -14.86 -5.68
CA ARG A 151 5.12 -15.32 -6.63
C ARG A 151 4.61 -16.53 -7.40
N ALA A 152 4.11 -17.55 -6.70
CA ALA A 152 3.57 -18.75 -7.31
C ALA A 152 2.43 -18.43 -8.29
N TYR A 153 1.54 -17.51 -7.93
CA TYR A 153 0.47 -17.05 -8.82
C TYR A 153 1.01 -16.37 -10.09
N ILE A 154 1.96 -15.45 -9.95
CA ILE A 154 2.52 -14.72 -11.10
C ILE A 154 3.31 -15.64 -12.03
N GLU A 155 4.08 -16.58 -11.48
CA GLU A 155 4.75 -17.61 -12.28
C GLU A 155 3.74 -18.49 -13.04
N GLN A 156 2.63 -18.88 -12.39
CA GLN A 156 1.57 -19.63 -13.04
C GLN A 156 0.88 -18.81 -14.13
N ALA A 157 0.52 -17.56 -13.84
CA ALA A 157 -0.08 -16.65 -14.80
C ALA A 157 0.82 -16.44 -16.02
N HIS A 158 2.14 -16.38 -15.82
CA HIS A 158 3.11 -16.34 -16.91
C HIS A 158 3.08 -17.62 -17.76
N ARG A 159 3.08 -18.81 -17.15
CA ARG A 159 2.98 -20.09 -17.86
C ARG A 159 1.68 -20.21 -18.67
N GLU A 160 0.59 -19.66 -18.14
CA GLU A 160 -0.73 -19.63 -18.78
C GLU A 160 -0.86 -18.54 -19.85
N GLY A 161 0.14 -17.66 -20.01
CA GLY A 161 0.11 -16.56 -20.97
C GLY A 161 -0.87 -15.43 -20.62
N ARG A 162 -1.26 -15.31 -19.34
CA ARG A 162 -2.15 -14.23 -18.86
C ARG A 162 -1.43 -12.88 -18.95
N GLN A 163 -2.21 -11.83 -19.25
CA GLN A 163 -1.69 -10.46 -19.35
C GLN A 163 -2.56 -9.46 -18.60
N TYR A 164 -1.90 -8.50 -17.95
CA TYR A 164 -2.52 -7.44 -17.16
C TYR A 164 -2.07 -6.07 -17.64
N ASP A 165 -3.01 -5.12 -17.70
CA ASP A 165 -2.69 -3.72 -17.95
C ASP A 165 -1.94 -3.08 -16.78
N MET A 166 -2.17 -3.58 -15.56
CA MET A 166 -1.55 -3.09 -14.35
C MET A 166 -1.32 -4.24 -13.36
N VAL A 167 -0.11 -4.35 -12.82
CA VAL A 167 0.22 -5.24 -11.70
C VAL A 167 0.63 -4.37 -10.52
N MET A 168 -0.06 -4.48 -9.39
CA MET A 168 0.24 -3.76 -8.16
C MET A 168 0.82 -4.74 -7.14
N LEU A 169 2.03 -4.46 -6.66
CA LEU A 169 2.70 -5.24 -5.63
C LEU A 169 2.59 -4.50 -4.30
N ASP A 170 1.71 -4.99 -3.43
CA ASP A 170 1.40 -4.43 -2.11
C ASP A 170 1.39 -5.53 -1.03
N ALA A 171 2.34 -6.45 -1.12
CA ALA A 171 2.54 -7.57 -0.19
C ALA A 171 3.56 -7.22 0.90
N PHE A 172 3.28 -6.12 1.62
CA PHE A 172 4.11 -5.58 2.68
C PHE A 172 3.77 -6.20 4.02
N ASP A 173 4.79 -6.57 4.80
CA ASP A 173 4.65 -6.70 6.25
C ASP A 173 5.14 -5.40 6.92
N VAL A 174 4.96 -5.28 8.25
CA VAL A 174 5.21 -4.06 9.04
C VAL A 174 6.56 -3.41 8.72
N ASP A 175 7.60 -4.24 8.56
CA ASP A 175 8.99 -3.81 8.52
C ASP A 175 9.80 -4.35 7.32
N TYR A 176 9.23 -5.22 6.48
CA TYR A 176 9.95 -5.73 5.30
C TYR A 176 9.05 -6.23 4.16
N ILE A 177 9.69 -6.39 3.00
CA ILE A 177 9.13 -7.06 1.82
C ILE A 177 9.78 -8.44 1.75
N PRO A 178 9.01 -9.52 1.56
CA PRO A 178 9.59 -10.83 1.32
C PRO A 178 10.58 -10.79 0.15
N ARG A 179 11.84 -11.17 0.40
CA ARG A 179 12.93 -11.03 -0.60
C ARG A 179 12.60 -11.69 -1.94
N HIS A 180 11.87 -12.80 -1.93
CA HIS A 180 11.50 -13.54 -3.14
C HIS A 180 10.53 -12.77 -4.07
N LEU A 181 9.91 -11.68 -3.60
CA LEU A 181 9.09 -10.76 -4.40
C LEU A 181 9.88 -9.56 -4.95
N MET A 182 11.21 -9.54 -4.78
CA MET A 182 12.08 -8.46 -5.26
C MET A 182 13.21 -8.93 -6.15
N THR A 183 13.30 -10.24 -6.42
CA THR A 183 14.41 -10.81 -7.19
C THR A 183 14.26 -10.53 -8.68
N LEU A 184 15.40 -10.54 -9.39
CA LEU A 184 15.46 -10.38 -10.83
C LEU A 184 14.57 -11.41 -11.54
N GLU A 185 14.60 -12.65 -11.07
CA GLU A 185 13.84 -13.78 -11.58
C GLU A 185 12.33 -13.54 -11.42
N PHE A 186 11.88 -13.14 -10.23
CA PHE A 186 10.48 -12.78 -10.00
C PHE A 186 10.04 -11.60 -10.87
N LEU A 187 10.79 -10.50 -10.88
CA LEU A 187 10.43 -9.31 -11.65
C LEU A 187 10.36 -9.58 -13.16
N ARG A 188 11.14 -10.53 -13.68
CA ARG A 188 10.99 -10.99 -15.07
C ARG A 188 9.64 -11.65 -15.33
N HIS A 189 9.14 -12.46 -14.40
CA HIS A 189 7.78 -13.00 -14.48
C HIS A 189 6.73 -11.90 -14.42
N VAL A 190 6.91 -10.90 -13.53
CA VAL A 190 6.03 -9.73 -13.48
C VAL A 190 6.01 -9.01 -14.83
N ARG A 191 7.17 -8.74 -15.43
CA ARG A 191 7.25 -8.10 -16.75
C ARG A 191 6.57 -8.93 -17.84
N ALA A 192 6.71 -10.24 -17.80
CA ALA A 192 6.16 -11.14 -18.81
C ALA A 192 4.63 -11.22 -18.80
N ILE A 193 3.99 -10.95 -17.66
CA ILE A 193 2.52 -10.87 -17.54
C ILE A 193 1.97 -9.44 -17.75
N LEU A 194 2.80 -8.45 -18.06
CA LEU A 194 2.30 -7.13 -18.44
C LEU A 194 1.80 -7.16 -19.89
N ALA A 195 0.61 -6.62 -20.14
CA ALA A 195 0.12 -6.36 -21.48
C ALA A 195 0.99 -5.31 -22.19
N PRO A 196 0.92 -5.16 -23.54
CA PRO A 196 1.51 -4.01 -24.22
C PRO A 196 1.02 -2.69 -23.61
N GLY A 197 1.95 -1.80 -23.27
CA GLY A 197 1.69 -0.57 -22.52
C GLY A 197 1.31 -0.78 -21.04
N GLY A 198 1.42 -2.01 -20.54
CA GLY A 198 1.13 -2.35 -19.15
C GLY A 198 2.25 -1.93 -18.20
N ILE A 199 1.87 -1.70 -16.93
CA ILE A 199 2.79 -1.20 -15.89
C ILE A 199 2.76 -2.06 -14.63
N VAL A 200 3.88 -2.07 -13.92
CA VAL A 200 3.97 -2.53 -12.54
C VAL A 200 4.05 -1.33 -11.60
N VAL A 201 3.34 -1.41 -10.47
CA VAL A 201 3.31 -0.42 -9.40
C VAL A 201 3.65 -1.12 -8.09
N ALA A 202 4.82 -0.87 -7.55
CA ALA A 202 5.25 -1.50 -6.30
C ALA A 202 5.33 -0.46 -5.19
N ASN A 203 4.55 -0.65 -4.12
CA ASN A 203 4.87 -0.04 -2.83
C ASN A 203 6.23 -0.60 -2.40
N THR A 204 7.09 0.19 -1.75
CA THR A 204 8.40 -0.19 -1.16
C THR A 204 8.79 0.78 -0.02
N PHE A 205 9.93 0.55 0.64
CA PHE A 205 10.38 1.39 1.76
C PHE A 205 11.46 2.40 1.33
N THR A 206 11.32 3.65 1.76
CA THR A 206 12.35 4.68 1.52
C THR A 206 13.64 4.47 2.31
N ASN A 207 13.56 3.76 3.44
CA ASN A 207 14.66 3.50 4.39
C ASN A 207 15.17 2.05 4.37
N SER A 208 14.76 1.24 3.39
CA SER A 208 15.21 -0.15 3.28
C SER A 208 16.71 -0.23 3.02
N ARG A 209 17.39 -1.15 3.71
CA ARG A 209 18.79 -1.52 3.42
C ARG A 209 18.99 -2.07 2.01
N LEU A 210 17.92 -2.56 1.39
CA LEU A 210 17.92 -3.08 0.03
C LEU A 210 17.54 -2.03 -1.02
N TYR A 211 17.31 -0.76 -0.64
CA TYR A 211 16.83 0.30 -1.55
C TYR A 211 17.62 0.35 -2.87
N ALA A 212 18.96 0.34 -2.78
CA ALA A 212 19.83 0.45 -3.96
C ALA A 212 19.75 -0.80 -4.84
N SER A 213 19.79 -1.99 -4.22
CA SER A 213 19.68 -3.28 -4.91
C SER A 213 18.32 -3.48 -5.57
N GLU A 214 17.24 -3.13 -4.87
CA GLU A 214 15.87 -3.13 -5.40
C GLU A 214 15.77 -2.21 -6.62
N SER A 215 16.25 -0.97 -6.50
CA SER A 215 16.28 -0.01 -7.63
C SER A 215 17.02 -0.54 -8.84
N ALA A 216 18.20 -1.14 -8.63
CA ALA A 216 18.99 -1.73 -9.70
C ALA A 216 18.30 -2.93 -10.33
N THR A 217 17.60 -3.74 -9.53
CA THR A 217 16.88 -4.92 -10.01
C THR A 217 15.67 -4.54 -10.85
N TYR A 218 14.87 -3.56 -10.43
CA TYR A 218 13.79 -2.99 -11.25
C TYR A 218 14.33 -2.41 -12.56
N ALA A 219 15.39 -1.60 -12.50
CA ALA A 219 15.99 -1.01 -13.69
C ALA A 219 16.55 -2.05 -14.67
N ALA A 220 17.14 -3.15 -14.16
CA ALA A 220 17.65 -4.23 -15.00
C ALA A 220 16.54 -4.98 -15.75
N VAL A 221 15.32 -5.02 -15.21
CA VAL A 221 14.18 -5.71 -15.84
C VAL A 221 13.35 -4.78 -16.73
N PHE A 222 13.06 -3.57 -16.25
CA PHE A 222 12.08 -2.66 -16.86
C PHE A 222 12.72 -1.42 -17.51
N GLY A 223 14.01 -1.16 -17.29
CA GLY A 223 14.64 0.09 -17.67
C GLY A 223 14.30 1.25 -16.72
N PRO A 224 14.37 2.51 -17.17
CA PRO A 224 14.06 3.66 -16.33
C PRO A 224 12.65 3.60 -15.74
N PHE A 225 12.49 3.99 -14.47
CA PHE A 225 11.22 3.92 -13.73
C PHE A 225 10.94 5.21 -12.93
N PHE A 226 9.67 5.49 -12.66
CA PHE A 226 9.29 6.58 -11.74
C PHE A 226 9.43 6.14 -10.29
N ASN A 227 10.00 7.02 -9.46
CA ASN A 227 10.32 6.74 -8.06
C ASN A 227 9.67 7.77 -7.13
N LEU A 228 8.42 7.53 -6.74
CA LEU A 228 7.63 8.42 -5.89
C LEU A 228 7.98 8.17 -4.43
N ARG A 229 8.03 9.21 -3.60
CA ARG A 229 8.46 9.12 -2.19
C ARG A 229 7.66 10.04 -1.28
N GLU A 230 7.09 9.47 -0.22
CA GLU A 230 6.43 10.17 0.88
C GLU A 230 6.20 9.19 2.05
N GLY A 231 7.16 9.11 2.99
CA GLY A 231 7.22 8.04 3.99
C GLY A 231 7.55 6.69 3.34
N ASN A 232 6.63 6.17 2.55
CA ASN A 232 6.81 5.04 1.64
C ASN A 232 7.48 5.46 0.33
N ARG A 233 7.91 4.47 -0.43
CA ARG A 233 8.40 4.59 -1.79
C ARG A 233 7.41 3.88 -2.72
N VAL A 234 7.14 4.42 -3.89
CA VAL A 234 6.38 3.73 -4.94
C VAL A 234 7.18 3.74 -6.24
N ILE A 235 7.45 2.55 -6.76
CA ILE A 235 8.08 2.34 -8.06
C ILE A 235 6.99 2.14 -9.10
N VAL A 236 7.01 2.94 -10.18
CA VAL A 236 6.17 2.70 -11.37
C VAL A 236 7.07 2.41 -12.56
N ALA A 237 6.99 1.21 -13.10
CA ALA A 237 7.80 0.74 -14.21
C ALA A 237 6.93 0.12 -15.32
N GLY A 238 7.37 0.19 -16.58
CA GLY A 238 6.58 -0.24 -17.73
C GLY A 238 7.19 -1.45 -18.43
N ARG A 239 6.34 -2.25 -19.12
CA ARG A 239 6.81 -3.22 -20.11
C ARG A 239 7.55 -2.51 -21.26
N ASP A 240 6.97 -1.38 -21.66
CA ASP A 240 7.45 -0.45 -22.68
C ASP A 240 7.94 0.85 -22.03
N ALA A 241 8.50 1.76 -22.85
CA ALA A 241 8.98 3.05 -22.37
C ALA A 241 7.88 3.87 -21.68
N LEU A 242 8.20 4.41 -20.50
CA LEU A 242 7.29 5.26 -19.74
C LEU A 242 7.08 6.61 -20.44
N PRO A 243 5.88 7.21 -20.32
CA PRO A 243 5.59 8.53 -20.87
C PRO A 243 6.43 9.62 -20.19
N GLY A 244 6.77 10.68 -20.94
CA GLY A 244 7.43 11.86 -20.37
C GLY A 244 6.53 12.66 -19.42
N LEU A 245 7.14 13.54 -18.62
CA LEU A 245 6.45 14.32 -17.58
C LEU A 245 5.33 15.22 -18.14
N ASP A 246 5.48 15.76 -19.35
CA ASP A 246 4.42 16.56 -19.99
C ASP A 246 3.13 15.75 -20.19
N ARG A 247 3.27 14.46 -20.55
CA ARG A 247 2.12 13.57 -20.71
C ARG A 247 1.54 13.15 -19.37
N ILE A 248 2.38 12.95 -18.34
CA ILE A 248 1.92 12.74 -16.96
C ILE A 248 1.10 13.93 -16.47
N ALA A 249 1.57 15.15 -16.69
CA ALA A 249 0.86 16.38 -16.34
C ALA A 249 -0.49 16.50 -17.08
N ALA A 250 -0.50 16.24 -18.39
CA ALA A 250 -1.74 16.23 -19.17
C ALA A 250 -2.75 15.19 -18.65
N GLN A 251 -2.29 13.98 -18.30
CA GLN A 251 -3.15 12.95 -17.71
C GLN A 251 -3.63 13.33 -16.30
N ALA A 252 -2.79 13.95 -15.49
CA ALA A 252 -3.20 14.41 -14.16
C ALA A 252 -4.32 15.43 -14.23
N LYS A 253 -4.22 16.40 -15.14
CA LYS A 253 -5.29 17.36 -15.41
C LYS A 253 -6.57 16.68 -15.91
N ALA A 254 -6.45 15.74 -16.85
CA ALA A 254 -7.60 15.02 -17.41
C ALA A 254 -8.32 14.15 -16.37
N LEU A 255 -7.57 13.57 -15.43
CA LEU A 255 -8.10 12.67 -14.40
C LEU A 255 -8.46 13.35 -13.08
N GLN A 256 -8.17 14.66 -12.93
CA GLN A 256 -8.36 15.39 -11.68
C GLN A 256 -9.76 15.23 -11.10
N GLY A 257 -10.81 15.37 -11.92
CA GLY A 257 -12.20 15.21 -11.46
C GLY A 257 -12.50 13.82 -10.89
N ARG A 258 -11.85 12.78 -11.42
CA ARG A 258 -12.00 11.38 -11.00
C ARG A 258 -11.21 11.08 -9.72
N LEU A 259 -10.02 11.66 -9.57
CA LEU A 259 -9.08 11.31 -8.49
C LEU A 259 -9.16 12.22 -7.26
N GLN A 260 -9.63 13.46 -7.42
CA GLN A 260 -9.72 14.41 -6.30
C GLN A 260 -10.64 13.93 -5.18
N ALA A 261 -11.68 13.17 -5.52
CA ALA A 261 -12.59 12.57 -4.55
C ALA A 261 -11.91 11.53 -3.66
N GLN A 262 -10.72 11.05 -4.03
CA GLN A 262 -9.89 10.14 -3.23
C GLN A 262 -8.70 10.88 -2.56
N GLY A 263 -8.73 12.22 -2.55
CA GLY A 263 -7.67 13.06 -2.00
C GLY A 263 -6.37 13.04 -2.81
N ILE A 264 -6.44 12.66 -4.10
CA ILE A 264 -5.32 12.71 -5.03
C ILE A 264 -5.48 13.97 -5.88
N TYR A 265 -4.71 15.01 -5.53
CA TYR A 265 -4.71 16.30 -6.22
C TYR A 265 -3.52 16.42 -7.17
N GLU A 266 -3.75 16.98 -8.37
CA GLU A 266 -2.75 17.18 -9.42
C GLU A 266 -1.42 17.74 -8.87
N ALA A 267 -1.45 18.92 -8.26
CA ALA A 267 -0.23 19.61 -7.82
C ALA A 267 0.63 18.77 -6.85
N GLY A 268 -0.02 18.12 -5.88
CA GLY A 268 0.68 17.25 -4.94
C GLY A 268 1.22 16.01 -5.65
N ALA A 269 0.37 15.31 -6.40
CA ALA A 269 0.73 14.04 -7.00
C ALA A 269 1.82 14.21 -8.08
N LEU A 270 1.73 15.24 -8.94
CA LEU A 270 2.76 15.57 -9.94
C LEU A 270 4.11 15.90 -9.30
N GLY A 271 4.13 16.60 -8.17
CA GLY A 271 5.37 16.90 -7.44
C GLY A 271 6.14 15.65 -7.00
N ARG A 272 5.50 14.47 -6.96
CA ARG A 272 6.13 13.17 -6.64
C ARG A 272 6.69 12.47 -7.88
N PHE A 273 6.26 12.85 -9.09
CA PHE A 273 6.82 12.32 -10.34
C PHE A 273 8.09 13.10 -10.70
N ALA A 274 9.24 12.50 -10.43
CA ALA A 274 10.52 12.93 -11.01
C ALA A 274 10.73 12.28 -12.38
N ALA A 275 11.72 12.76 -13.15
CA ALA A 275 12.12 12.07 -14.37
C ALA A 275 12.47 10.59 -14.08
N PRO A 276 12.13 9.64 -14.96
CA PRO A 276 12.45 8.24 -14.74
C PRO A 276 13.94 8.03 -14.49
N ILE A 277 14.28 7.26 -13.45
CA ILE A 277 15.66 7.00 -13.04
C ILE A 277 16.11 5.62 -13.49
N GLY A 278 17.38 5.51 -13.87
CA GLY A 278 18.05 4.21 -13.97
C GLY A 278 18.37 3.61 -12.61
N GLY A 279 18.92 2.40 -12.63
CA GLY A 279 19.42 1.73 -11.42
C GLY A 279 20.74 2.33 -10.94
N PRO A 280 21.05 2.28 -9.64
CA PRO A 280 22.39 2.64 -9.15
C PRO A 280 23.44 1.70 -9.78
N ALA A 281 24.41 2.26 -10.50
CA ALA A 281 25.35 1.50 -11.36
C ALA A 281 26.18 0.43 -10.61
N HIS A 282 26.38 0.59 -9.30
CA HIS A 282 27.22 -0.30 -8.48
C HIS A 282 26.42 -1.20 -7.53
N ALA A 283 25.09 -1.12 -7.54
CA ALA A 283 24.27 -1.92 -6.64
C ALA A 283 24.14 -3.36 -7.15
N GLN A 284 24.31 -4.32 -6.25
CA GLN A 284 24.10 -5.74 -6.57
C GLN A 284 22.61 -5.99 -6.84
N LEU A 285 22.32 -6.75 -7.90
CA LEU A 285 20.97 -7.19 -8.21
C LEU A 285 20.50 -8.23 -7.18
N LEU A 286 19.24 -8.15 -6.78
CA LEU A 286 18.61 -9.16 -5.96
C LEU A 286 18.33 -10.39 -6.82
N ARG A 287 18.74 -11.56 -6.35
CA ARG A 287 18.57 -12.83 -7.03
C ARG A 287 17.97 -13.86 -6.10
N ASP A 288 17.30 -14.84 -6.67
CA ASP A 288 16.92 -16.04 -5.94
C ASP A 288 18.15 -16.71 -5.31
N PRO A 289 17.99 -17.39 -4.16
CA PRO A 289 19.03 -18.28 -3.68
C PRO A 289 19.30 -19.37 -4.72
N PRO A 290 20.54 -19.88 -4.81
CA PRO A 290 20.84 -21.02 -5.67
C PRO A 290 19.92 -22.19 -5.30
N ALA A 291 19.48 -22.95 -6.31
CA ALA A 291 18.72 -24.16 -6.08
C ALA A 291 19.50 -25.10 -5.14
N PRO A 292 18.83 -25.85 -4.25
CA PRO A 292 19.51 -26.87 -3.47
C PRO A 292 20.24 -27.82 -4.43
N GLU A 293 21.52 -28.09 -4.19
CA GLU A 293 22.23 -29.11 -4.97
C GLU A 293 21.53 -30.46 -4.78
N ASP A 294 21.29 -31.18 -5.88
CA ASP A 294 20.84 -32.57 -5.81
C ASP A 294 21.84 -33.35 -4.93
N PRO A 295 21.39 -34.16 -3.96
CA PRO A 295 22.31 -35.02 -3.22
C PRO A 295 23.10 -35.85 -4.23
N PRO A 296 24.42 -36.05 -4.01
CA PRO A 296 25.26 -36.79 -4.95
C PRO A 296 24.58 -38.13 -5.23
N ARG A 297 24.29 -38.38 -6.52
CA ARG A 297 23.73 -39.67 -6.96
C ARG A 297 24.69 -40.73 -6.42
N ARG A 298 24.23 -41.55 -5.48
CA ARG A 298 24.99 -42.71 -5.02
C ARG A 298 25.32 -43.52 -6.27
N ALA A 299 26.61 -43.61 -6.59
CA ALA A 299 27.09 -44.55 -7.59
C ALA A 299 26.59 -45.94 -7.15
N GLN A 300 25.86 -46.61 -8.04
CA GLN A 300 25.51 -48.02 -7.89
C GLN A 300 26.76 -48.87 -8.11
#